data_AF-A0A7C9EKZ2-F1
#
_entry.id   AF-A0A7C9EKZ2-F1
#
_cell.length_a   1.000
_cell.length_b   1.000
_cell.length_c   1.000
_cell.angle_alpha   90.00
_cell.angle_beta   90.00
_cell.angle_gamma   90.00
#
_symmetry.space_group_name_H-M   'P 1'
#
loop_
_entity.id
_entity.type
_entity.pdbx_description
1 polymer ?
#
loop_
_entity_poly.entity_id
_entity_poly.type
_entity_poly.pdbx_seq_one_letter_code
_entity_poly.pdbx_strand_id
1 'polypeptide(L)'
;PSRTVIVLHDTLLISQLQIVKALNQARLEANVRVIGKANYRGKWPSPYVLLSGLLLALSFLKYVYNPLQWLAVAAVAVGIWPILMRGMVAIRNFTLDVNILMLIAVVGTIVMRDYLEAGTIVFLFTIAEWLESRASHKASAVMSSLMSIAPQTATIAETGEVVNVDDVTLN
;
A
#
# COMPACT_ATOMS: atom_id res chain seq x y z
N PRO A 1 11.50 26.53 21.48
CA PRO A 1 10.23 26.06 22.05
C PRO A 1 9.03 26.52 21.20
N SER A 2 8.43 25.59 20.45
CA SER A 2 7.22 25.87 19.68
C SER A 2 6.04 26.09 20.63
N ARG A 3 5.48 27.31 20.65
CA ARG A 3 4.28 27.63 21.43
C ARG A 3 3.05 27.37 20.56
N THR A 4 2.42 26.23 20.72
CA THR A 4 1.17 25.89 20.03
C THR A 4 0.00 26.54 20.77
N VAL A 5 -0.79 27.36 20.07
CA VAL A 5 -2.02 27.97 20.59
C VAL A 5 -3.22 27.30 19.93
N ILE A 6 -4.13 26.75 20.73
CA ILE A 6 -5.36 26.12 20.24
C ILE A 6 -6.48 27.15 20.35
N VAL A 7 -7.01 27.58 19.22
CA VAL A 7 -8.11 28.56 19.15
C VAL A 7 -9.39 27.83 18.75
N LEU A 8 -10.38 27.85 19.64
CA LEU A 8 -11.74 27.40 19.33
C LEU A 8 -12.49 28.58 18.73
N HIS A 9 -13.00 28.43 17.51
CA HIS A 9 -13.81 29.46 16.87
C HIS A 9 -15.04 28.84 16.24
N ASP A 10 -16.10 29.63 16.17
CA ASP A 10 -17.33 29.26 15.48
C ASP A 10 -17.14 29.50 13.98
N THR A 11 -17.37 28.47 13.16
CA THR A 11 -17.06 28.51 11.71
C THR A 11 -18.03 29.39 10.93
N LEU A 12 -19.19 29.70 11.50
CA LEU A 12 -20.23 30.52 10.87
C LEU A 12 -20.01 32.03 11.07
N LEU A 13 -19.24 32.43 12.08
CA LEU A 13 -19.02 33.83 12.44
C LEU A 13 -17.67 34.36 11.95
N ILE A 14 -16.63 33.51 11.91
CA ILE A 14 -15.26 33.92 11.58
C ILE A 14 -14.58 32.84 10.73
N SER A 15 -14.04 33.24 9.58
CA SER A 15 -13.30 32.34 8.70
C SER A 15 -11.87 32.08 9.23
N GLN A 16 -11.37 30.86 9.06
CA GLN A 16 -10.00 30.46 9.46
C GLN A 16 -8.93 31.42 8.93
N LEU A 17 -9.13 31.97 7.73
CA LEU A 17 -8.20 32.94 7.12
C LEU A 17 -8.15 34.28 7.86
N GLN A 18 -9.27 34.73 8.43
CA GLN A 18 -9.31 35.98 9.21
C GLN A 18 -8.53 35.84 10.51
N ILE A 19 -8.61 34.67 11.15
CA ILE A 19 -7.85 34.35 12.37
C ILE A 19 -6.35 34.33 12.08
N VAL A 20 -5.95 33.68 10.99
CA VAL A 20 -4.55 33.65 10.54
C VAL A 20 -4.03 35.05 10.23
N LYS A 21 -4.83 35.87 9.54
CA LYS A 21 -4.47 37.25 9.22
C LYS A 21 -4.29 38.09 10.49
N ALA A 22 -5.19 37.96 11.47
CA ALA A 22 -5.09 38.65 12.75
C ALA A 22 -3.87 38.21 13.58
N LEU A 23 -3.58 36.91 13.60
CA LEU A 23 -2.39 36.35 14.28
C LEU A 23 -1.08 36.79 13.60
N ASN A 24 -1.05 36.81 12.27
CA ASN A 24 0.12 37.27 11.52
C ASN A 24 0.36 38.77 11.69
N GLN A 25 -0.70 39.57 11.85
CA GLN A 25 -0.58 40.99 12.18
C GLN A 25 0.00 41.21 13.59
N ALA A 26 -0.17 40.25 14.50
CA ALA A 26 0.50 40.20 15.79
C ALA A 26 1.89 39.53 15.74
N ARG A 27 2.46 39.30 14.54
CA ARG A 27 3.77 38.67 14.32
C ARG A 27 3.89 37.24 14.84
N LEU A 28 2.76 36.52 14.94
CA LEU A 28 2.71 35.15 15.48
C LEU A 28 2.92 34.04 14.43
N GLU A 29 3.22 34.39 13.17
CA GLU A 29 3.52 33.44 12.07
C GLU A 29 2.58 32.21 12.02
N ALA A 30 1.28 32.46 12.17
CA ALA A 30 0.27 31.42 12.15
C ALA A 30 0.05 30.90 10.72
N ASN A 31 -0.11 29.58 10.59
CA ASN A 31 -0.47 28.93 9.34
C ASN A 31 -1.63 27.94 9.56
N VAL A 32 -2.59 27.88 8.63
CA VAL A 32 -3.69 26.91 8.66
C VAL A 32 -3.15 25.55 8.24
N ARG A 33 -2.83 24.70 9.21
CA ARG A 33 -2.51 23.30 8.93
C ARG A 33 -3.83 22.53 8.80
N VAL A 34 -4.32 22.37 7.58
CA VAL A 34 -5.46 21.49 7.28
C VAL A 34 -5.03 20.07 7.58
N ILE A 35 -5.39 19.54 8.75
CA ILE A 35 -5.17 18.14 9.10
C ILE A 35 -6.14 17.32 8.24
N GLY A 36 -5.75 17.05 7.00
CA GLY A 36 -6.42 16.10 6.15
C GLY A 36 -6.35 14.74 6.85
N LYS A 37 -7.48 14.24 7.35
CA LYS A 37 -7.59 12.83 7.74
C LYS A 37 -7.34 12.01 6.47
N ALA A 38 -6.10 11.57 6.27
CA ALA A 38 -5.74 10.65 5.20
C ALA A 38 -6.60 9.40 5.36
N ASN A 39 -7.64 9.30 4.54
CA ASN A 39 -8.62 8.25 4.63
C ASN A 39 -8.00 7.02 3.96
N TYR A 40 -7.22 6.26 4.74
CA TYR A 40 -6.68 4.97 4.34
C TYR A 40 -7.84 3.99 4.19
N ARG A 41 -8.63 4.12 3.11
CA ARG A 41 -9.56 3.08 2.69
C ARG A 41 -8.74 1.87 2.32
N GLY A 42 -8.63 0.93 3.26
CA GLY A 42 -8.04 -0.37 3.02
C GLY A 42 -8.75 -1.00 1.82
N LYS A 43 -8.09 -0.99 0.66
CA LYS A 43 -8.54 -1.78 -0.49
C LYS A 43 -8.44 -3.23 -0.06
N TRP A 44 -9.60 -3.88 0.03
CA TRP A 44 -9.71 -5.30 0.32
C TRP A 44 -8.90 -6.09 -0.72
N PRO A 45 -8.36 -7.27 -0.35
CA PRO A 45 -7.73 -8.17 -1.31
C PRO A 45 -8.62 -8.34 -2.54
N SER A 46 -8.01 -8.41 -3.73
CA SER A 46 -8.78 -8.67 -4.95
C SER A 46 -9.58 -9.96 -4.78
N PRO A 47 -10.78 -10.06 -5.38
CA PRO A 47 -11.68 -11.21 -5.18
C PRO A 47 -11.01 -12.54 -5.53
N TYR A 48 -10.00 -12.56 -6.39
CA TYR A 48 -9.23 -13.75 -6.75
C TYR A 48 -8.35 -14.28 -5.61
N VAL A 49 -7.79 -13.40 -4.76
CA VAL A 49 -6.99 -13.81 -3.58
C VAL A 49 -7.90 -14.40 -2.50
N LEU A 50 -9.07 -13.79 -2.32
CA LEU A 50 -10.10 -14.31 -1.41
C LEU A 50 -10.63 -15.66 -1.92
N LEU A 51 -10.88 -15.78 -3.22
CA LEU A 51 -11.37 -17.01 -3.82
C LEU A 51 -10.32 -18.12 -3.80
N SER A 52 -9.07 -17.84 -4.15
CA SER A 52 -7.98 -18.83 -4.09
C SER A 52 -7.72 -19.27 -2.64
N GLY A 53 -7.74 -18.34 -1.69
CA GLY A 53 -7.58 -18.66 -0.28
C GLY A 53 -8.76 -19.42 0.33
N LEU A 54 -9.99 -19.11 -0.07
CA LEU A 54 -11.18 -19.86 0.31
C LEU A 54 -11.14 -21.29 -0.26
N LEU A 55 -10.80 -21.44 -1.55
CA LEU A 55 -10.63 -22.75 -2.17
C LEU A 55 -9.53 -23.57 -1.49
N LEU A 56 -8.46 -22.94 -1.02
CA LEU A 56 -7.40 -23.62 -0.31
C LEU A 56 -7.77 -24.04 1.10
N ALA A 57 -8.46 -23.17 1.83
CA ALA A 57 -9.01 -23.50 3.13
C ALA A 57 -10.02 -24.66 3.03
N LEU A 58 -10.85 -24.67 1.97
CA LEU A 58 -11.73 -25.79 1.62
C LEU A 58 -10.96 -27.07 1.28
N SER A 59 -9.81 -26.95 0.61
CA SER A 59 -8.92 -28.07 0.31
C SER A 59 -8.25 -28.64 1.58
N PHE A 60 -7.97 -27.81 2.59
CA PHE A 60 -7.45 -28.25 3.88
C PHE A 60 -8.47 -29.09 4.67
N LEU A 61 -9.78 -28.93 4.40
CA LEU A 61 -10.86 -29.75 4.97
C LEU A 61 -10.87 -31.20 4.43
N LYS A 62 -9.98 -31.53 3.49
CA LYS A 62 -9.78 -32.87 2.92
C LYS A 62 -9.29 -33.92 3.93
N TYR A 63 -8.84 -33.54 5.13
CA TYR A 63 -8.48 -34.50 6.19
C TYR A 63 -9.63 -35.46 6.59
N VAL A 64 -10.85 -35.22 6.09
CA VAL A 64 -12.05 -36.02 6.41
C VAL A 64 -12.54 -36.93 5.26
N TYR A 65 -12.20 -36.69 3.97
CA TYR A 65 -12.77 -37.47 2.83
C TYR A 65 -11.77 -37.82 1.70
N ASN A 66 -11.64 -39.12 1.41
CA ASN A 66 -10.57 -39.73 0.59
C ASN A 66 -10.57 -39.51 -0.95
N PRO A 67 -11.64 -39.10 -1.69
CA PRO A 67 -11.59 -39.05 -3.16
C PRO A 67 -11.45 -37.64 -3.78
N LEU A 68 -10.85 -36.66 -3.08
CA LEU A 68 -10.85 -35.25 -3.48
C LEU A 68 -9.53 -34.75 -4.12
N GLN A 69 -8.86 -35.58 -4.91
CA GLN A 69 -7.61 -35.18 -5.61
C GLN A 69 -7.86 -34.09 -6.67
N TRP A 70 -9.04 -34.12 -7.30
CA TRP A 70 -9.41 -33.20 -8.37
C TRP A 70 -9.67 -31.76 -7.88
N LEU A 71 -10.06 -31.59 -6.61
CA LEU A 71 -10.30 -30.26 -6.05
C LEU A 71 -8.99 -29.52 -5.76
N ALA A 72 -7.92 -30.23 -5.38
CA ALA A 72 -6.59 -29.66 -5.22
C ALA A 72 -6.03 -29.16 -6.57
N VAL A 73 -6.25 -29.91 -7.65
CA VAL A 73 -5.90 -29.49 -9.01
C VAL A 73 -6.68 -28.23 -9.42
N ALA A 74 -7.96 -28.15 -9.10
CA ALA A 74 -8.76 -26.95 -9.35
C ALA A 74 -8.26 -25.72 -8.56
N ALA A 75 -7.87 -25.90 -7.29
CA ALA A 75 -7.29 -24.82 -6.48
C ALA A 75 -5.96 -24.32 -7.05
N VAL A 76 -5.08 -25.23 -7.49
CA VAL A 76 -3.83 -24.88 -8.17
C VAL A 76 -4.14 -24.15 -9.49
N ALA A 77 -5.07 -24.65 -10.30
CA ALA A 77 -5.42 -24.03 -11.57
C ALA A 77 -5.94 -22.58 -11.42
N VAL A 78 -6.73 -22.31 -10.37
CA VAL A 78 -7.25 -20.96 -10.08
C VAL A 78 -6.16 -20.05 -9.49
N GLY A 79 -5.34 -20.58 -8.58
CA GLY A 79 -4.30 -19.80 -7.89
C GLY A 79 -3.06 -19.51 -8.74
N ILE A 80 -2.71 -20.40 -9.67
CA ILE A 80 -1.48 -20.29 -10.45
C ILE A 80 -1.57 -19.24 -11.57
N TRP A 81 -2.78 -18.86 -12.01
CA TRP A 81 -2.97 -17.94 -13.13
C TRP A 81 -2.21 -16.60 -13.00
N PRO A 82 -2.34 -15.82 -11.90
CA PRO A 82 -1.60 -14.57 -11.74
C PRO A 82 -0.09 -14.78 -11.64
N ILE A 83 0.35 -15.85 -10.98
CA ILE A 83 1.76 -16.23 -10.83
C ILE A 83 2.37 -16.58 -12.19
N LEU A 84 1.66 -17.36 -12.99
CA LEU A 84 2.11 -17.82 -14.30
C LEU A 84 2.31 -16.64 -15.26
N MET A 85 1.39 -15.66 -15.26
CA MET A 85 1.57 -14.45 -16.07
C MET A 85 2.83 -13.67 -15.68
N ARG A 86 3.07 -13.47 -14.36
CA ARG A 86 4.25 -12.75 -13.86
C ARG A 86 5.55 -13.51 -14.15
N GLY A 87 5.55 -14.81 -13.89
CA GLY A 87 6.68 -15.70 -14.17
C GLY A 87 7.01 -15.74 -15.67
N MET A 88 6.02 -15.76 -16.56
CA MET A 88 6.25 -15.74 -18.01
C MET A 88 6.93 -14.44 -18.47
N VAL A 89 6.54 -13.30 -17.90
CA VAL A 89 7.19 -12.00 -18.16
C VAL A 89 8.63 -12.00 -17.64
N ALA A 90 8.86 -12.52 -16.43
CA ALA A 90 10.21 -12.62 -15.85
C ALA A 90 11.14 -13.53 -16.67
N ILE A 91 10.63 -14.67 -17.15
CA ILE A 91 11.36 -15.59 -18.03
C ILE A 91 11.72 -14.89 -19.35
N ARG A 92 10.76 -14.17 -19.95
CA ARG A 92 10.98 -13.43 -21.19
C ARG A 92 12.02 -12.32 -21.04
N ASN A 93 12.09 -11.70 -19.87
CA ASN A 93 13.07 -10.67 -19.55
C ASN A 93 14.42 -11.26 -19.08
N PHE A 94 14.57 -12.59 -18.98
CA PHE A 94 15.74 -13.27 -18.43
C PHE A 94 16.16 -12.77 -17.03
N THR A 95 15.18 -12.29 -16.25
CA THR A 95 15.40 -11.83 -14.88
C THR A 95 15.01 -12.95 -13.92
N LEU A 96 15.98 -13.43 -13.13
CA LEU A 96 15.72 -14.42 -12.09
C LEU A 96 14.95 -13.79 -10.93
N ASP A 97 13.63 -13.99 -10.96
CA ASP A 97 12.67 -13.47 -9.99
C ASP A 97 12.13 -14.59 -9.09
N VAL A 98 11.62 -14.24 -7.90
CA VAL A 98 10.99 -15.18 -6.96
C VAL A 98 9.81 -15.92 -7.62
N ASN A 99 9.13 -15.28 -8.57
CA ASN A 99 8.07 -15.89 -9.38
C ASN A 99 8.57 -17.12 -10.18
N ILE A 100 9.79 -17.06 -10.73
CA ILE A 100 10.40 -18.18 -11.47
C ILE A 100 10.73 -19.33 -10.52
N LEU A 101 11.35 -19.01 -9.38
CA LEU A 101 11.70 -20.00 -8.37
C LEU A 101 10.46 -20.75 -7.88
N MET A 102 9.36 -20.04 -7.67
CA MET A 102 8.10 -20.65 -7.25
C MET A 102 7.46 -21.51 -8.33
N LEU A 103 7.51 -21.11 -9.61
CA LEU A 103 7.07 -21.97 -10.72
C LEU A 103 7.83 -23.29 -10.76
N ILE A 104 9.15 -23.26 -10.54
CA ILE A 104 9.97 -24.48 -10.49
C ILE A 104 9.53 -25.39 -9.33
N ALA A 105 9.24 -24.82 -8.15
CA ALA A 105 8.75 -25.59 -7.00
C ALA A 105 7.37 -26.24 -7.26
N VAL A 106 6.47 -25.50 -7.90
CA VAL A 106 5.14 -26.02 -8.28
C VAL A 106 5.26 -27.11 -9.34
N VAL A 107 6.12 -26.95 -10.34
CA VAL A 107 6.40 -27.99 -11.33
C VAL A 107 6.99 -29.23 -10.66
N GLY A 108 7.92 -29.06 -9.71
CA GLY A 108 8.52 -30.17 -8.96
C GLY A 108 7.51 -31.01 -8.18
N THR A 109 6.59 -30.35 -7.48
CA THR A 109 5.51 -31.03 -6.71
C THR A 109 4.51 -31.73 -7.63
N ILE A 110 4.18 -31.14 -8.79
CA ILE A 110 3.34 -31.80 -9.81
C ILE A 110 4.01 -33.05 -10.37
N VAL A 111 5.33 -33.02 -10.62
CA VAL A 111 6.09 -34.19 -11.10
C VAL A 111 6.09 -35.31 -10.05
N MET A 112 6.19 -34.97 -8.76
CA MET A 112 6.05 -35.91 -7.65
C MET A 112 4.61 -36.39 -7.41
N ARG A 113 3.63 -35.87 -8.16
CA ARG A 113 2.18 -36.14 -8.02
C ARG A 113 1.61 -35.73 -6.66
N ASP A 114 2.28 -34.83 -5.94
CA ASP A 114 1.77 -34.24 -4.69
C ASP A 114 1.06 -32.92 -4.97
N TYR A 115 -0.24 -33.01 -5.20
CA TYR A 115 -1.09 -31.84 -5.48
C TYR A 115 -1.41 -31.02 -4.21
N LEU A 116 -1.23 -31.59 -3.01
CA LEU A 116 -1.51 -30.87 -1.76
C LEU A 116 -0.37 -29.92 -1.41
N GLU A 117 0.87 -30.36 -1.58
CA GLU A 117 2.04 -29.49 -1.42
C GLU A 117 2.03 -28.36 -2.45
N ALA A 118 1.73 -28.68 -3.72
CA ALA A 118 1.60 -27.68 -4.79
C ALA A 118 0.59 -26.57 -4.43
N GLY A 119 -0.58 -26.96 -3.93
CA GLY A 119 -1.60 -26.01 -3.47
C GLY A 119 -1.09 -25.14 -2.31
N THR A 120 -0.45 -25.75 -1.31
CA THR A 120 0.07 -25.02 -0.14
C THR A 120 1.12 -23.97 -0.52
N ILE A 121 2.03 -24.30 -1.44
CA ILE A 121 3.04 -23.35 -1.94
C ILE A 121 2.36 -22.16 -2.64
N VAL A 122 1.43 -22.44 -3.56
CA VAL A 122 0.69 -21.39 -4.28
C VAL A 122 -0.10 -20.50 -3.33
N PHE A 123 -0.72 -21.08 -2.28
CA PHE A 123 -1.45 -20.33 -1.26
C PHE A 123 -0.60 -19.32 -0.52
N LEU A 124 0.48 -19.82 0.09
CA LEU A 124 1.35 -19.03 0.96
C LEU A 124 2.00 -17.93 0.16
N PHE A 125 2.39 -18.21 -1.08
CA PHE A 125 2.92 -17.20 -1.96
C PHE A 125 1.88 -16.13 -2.31
N THR A 126 0.66 -16.54 -2.66
CA THR A 126 -0.41 -15.57 -2.98
C THR A 126 -0.72 -14.66 -1.78
N ILE A 127 -0.72 -15.20 -0.56
CA ILE A 127 -0.84 -14.40 0.67
C ILE A 127 0.35 -13.45 0.84
N ALA A 128 1.57 -13.94 0.62
CA ALA A 128 2.78 -13.15 0.73
C ALA A 128 2.77 -11.96 -0.25
N GLU A 129 2.44 -12.18 -1.52
CA GLU A 129 2.31 -11.12 -2.53
C GLU A 129 1.26 -10.07 -2.12
N TRP A 130 0.13 -10.52 -1.58
CA TRP A 130 -0.90 -9.59 -1.10
C TRP A 130 -0.38 -8.74 0.07
N LEU A 131 0.32 -9.36 1.02
CA LEU A 131 0.87 -8.68 2.18
C LEU A 131 1.97 -7.70 1.78
N GLU A 132 2.83 -8.09 0.84
CA GLU A 132 3.87 -7.25 0.26
C GLU A 132 3.27 -6.03 -0.44
N SER A 133 2.25 -6.22 -1.28
CA SER A 133 1.55 -5.12 -1.95
C SER A 133 0.95 -4.14 -0.95
N ARG A 134 0.35 -4.65 0.13
CA ARG A 134 -0.22 -3.84 1.21
C ARG A 134 0.84 -3.08 1.99
N ALA A 135 1.97 -3.72 2.29
CA ALA A 135 3.09 -3.11 3.00
C ALA A 135 3.72 -1.99 2.16
N SER A 136 3.94 -2.24 0.86
CA SER A 136 4.48 -1.26 -0.09
C SER A 136 3.56 -0.05 -0.23
N HIS A 137 2.24 -0.25 -0.41
CA HIS A 137 1.28 0.87 -0.46
C HIS A 137 1.29 1.70 0.83
N LYS A 138 1.36 1.04 1.99
CA LYS A 138 1.43 1.73 3.28
C LYS A 138 2.71 2.56 3.39
N ALA A 139 3.86 2.02 2.98
CA ALA A 139 5.13 2.73 2.98
C ALA A 139 5.09 3.98 2.07
N SER A 140 4.61 3.82 0.84
CA SER A 140 4.48 4.93 -0.12
C SER A 140 3.53 6.03 0.37
N ALA A 141 2.43 5.67 1.01
CA ALA A 141 1.49 6.63 1.55
C ALA A 141 2.05 7.40 2.77
N VAL A 142 2.83 6.73 3.63
CA VAL A 142 3.56 7.41 4.72
C VAL A 142 4.60 8.38 4.15
N MET A 143 5.36 7.97 3.13
CA MET A 143 6.34 8.83 2.46
C MET A 143 5.67 10.06 1.82
N SER A 144 4.55 9.85 1.12
CA SER A 144 3.75 10.93 0.55
C SER A 144 3.23 11.89 1.62
N SER A 145 2.80 11.37 2.76
CA SER A 145 2.38 12.20 3.90
C SER A 145 3.55 13.00 4.47
N LEU A 146 4.75 12.45 4.56
CA LEU A 146 5.95 13.18 5.01
C LEU A 146 6.33 14.27 4.00
N MET A 147 6.33 13.97 2.71
CA MET A 147 6.57 14.96 1.65
C MET A 147 5.54 16.10 1.69
N SER A 148 4.28 15.80 2.01
CA SER A 148 3.24 16.82 2.15
C SER A 148 3.41 17.76 3.36
N ILE A 149 4.26 17.40 4.33
CA ILE A 149 4.59 18.25 5.48
C ILE A 149 5.65 19.31 5.12
N ALA A 150 6.41 19.10 4.04
CA ALA A 150 7.30 20.14 3.52
C ALA A 150 6.47 21.32 3.00
N PRO A 151 6.67 22.55 3.52
CA PRO A 151 5.94 23.72 3.05
C PRO A 151 6.32 24.01 1.59
N GLN A 152 5.33 24.25 0.73
CA GLN A 152 5.55 24.57 -0.70
C GLN A 152 5.93 26.04 -0.94
N THR A 153 5.74 26.89 0.06
CA THR A 153 6.00 28.34 0.00
C THR A 153 6.80 28.79 1.21
N ALA A 154 7.86 29.57 0.97
CA ALA A 154 8.62 30.27 1.99
C ALA A 154 8.31 31.76 1.95
N THR A 155 8.35 32.43 3.11
CA THR A 155 8.25 33.89 3.18
C THR A 155 9.64 34.44 3.48
N ILE A 156 10.11 35.37 2.64
CA ILE A 156 11.43 35.98 2.82
C ILE A 156 11.34 36.97 3.99
N ALA A 157 12.18 36.80 5.01
CA ALA A 157 12.16 37.62 6.22
C ALA A 157 12.49 39.11 5.97
N GLU A 158 13.19 39.40 4.88
CA GLU A 158 13.71 40.73 4.54
C GLU A 158 12.71 41.56 3.72
N THR A 159 11.95 40.93 2.82
CA THR A 159 10.97 41.61 1.94
C THR A 159 9.51 41.29 2.28
N GLY A 160 9.24 40.26 3.08
CA GLY A 160 7.89 39.79 3.38
C GLY A 160 7.18 39.12 2.20
N GLU A 161 7.89 38.88 1.10
CA GLU A 161 7.35 38.30 -0.13
C GLU A 161 7.22 36.77 0.00
N VAL A 162 6.10 36.23 -0.46
CA VAL A 162 5.82 34.79 -0.45
C VAL A 162 6.33 34.20 -1.76
N VAL A 163 7.38 33.39 -1.69
CA VAL A 163 8.06 32.79 -2.84
C VAL A 163 7.98 31.27 -2.73
N ASN A 164 7.96 30.58 -3.87
CA ASN A 164 8.05 29.11 -3.87
C ASN A 164 9.40 28.68 -3.28
N VAL A 165 9.42 27.62 -2.46
CA VAL A 165 10.66 27.16 -1.81
C VAL A 165 11.74 26.77 -2.83
N ASP A 166 11.34 26.31 -4.02
CA ASP A 166 12.26 25.92 -5.09
C ASP A 166 12.98 27.11 -5.75
N ASP A 167 12.42 28.33 -5.61
CA ASP A 167 12.95 29.57 -6.20
C ASP A 167 13.80 30.39 -5.20
N VAL A 168 13.98 29.91 -3.97
CA VAL A 168 14.78 30.62 -2.95
C VAL A 168 16.27 30.33 -3.14
N THR A 169 17.00 31.26 -3.78
CA THR A 169 18.46 31.23 -3.82
C THR A 169 19.02 31.69 -2.47
N LEU A 170 19.56 30.74 -1.70
CA LEU A 170 20.34 31.05 -0.49
C LEU A 170 21.67 31.69 -0.93
N ASN A 171 21.90 32.94 -0.54
CA ASN A 171 23.16 33.66 -0.77
C ASN A 171 24.10 33.49 0.43
#